data_AF-A0A8U0NP61-F1
#
_entry.id   AF-A0A8U0NP61-F1
#
_cell.length_a   1.000
_cell.length_b   1.000
_cell.length_c   1.000
_cell.angle_alpha   90.00
_cell.angle_beta   90.00
_cell.angle_gamma   90.00
#
_symmetry.space_group_name_H-M   'P 1'
#
loop_
_entity.id
_entity.type
_entity.pdbx_description
1 polymer ?
#
loop_
_entity_poly.entity_id
_entity_poly.type
_entity_poly.pdbx_seq_one_letter_code
_entity_poly.pdbx_strand_id
1 'polypeptide(L)'
;MADGGGWRPPRPCEVYRAEWKLCRSARHFLHHYYVHGERPACEQWRRDLASCREWEERRSAEAQRSLCESERARVQATRKHTLVWALRQSPPADWHLPLPQEEKDQ
;
A
#
# COMPACT_ATOMS: atom_id res chain seq x y z
N MET A 1 -32.52 -6.21 5.38
CA MET A 1 -32.85 -4.86 4.85
C MET A 1 -31.56 -4.20 4.38
N ALA A 2 -31.22 -4.27 3.10
CA ALA A 2 -30.12 -3.52 2.49
C ALA A 2 -30.58 -3.10 1.09
N ASP A 3 -31.54 -2.18 1.06
CA ASP A 3 -32.14 -1.66 -0.15
C ASP A 3 -31.65 -0.22 -0.36
N GLY A 4 -31.08 0.07 -1.54
CA GLY A 4 -30.46 1.37 -1.90
C GLY A 4 -28.94 1.34 -2.17
N GLY A 5 -28.46 0.44 -3.03
CA GLY A 5 -27.04 0.23 -3.34
C GLY A 5 -26.36 1.36 -4.13
N GLY A 6 -25.99 2.46 -3.47
CA GLY A 6 -25.07 3.45 -4.02
C GLY A 6 -23.60 3.00 -3.88
N TRP A 7 -22.79 3.21 -4.92
CA TRP A 7 -21.35 2.96 -4.86
C TRP A 7 -20.71 3.71 -3.69
N ARG A 8 -19.79 3.05 -2.98
CA ARG A 8 -18.98 3.64 -1.91
C ARG A 8 -17.51 3.65 -2.33
N PRO A 9 -16.78 4.74 -2.05
CA PRO A 9 -15.36 4.77 -2.34
C PRO A 9 -14.63 3.66 -1.55
N PRO A 10 -13.59 3.03 -2.11
CA PRO A 10 -12.89 1.91 -1.47
C PRO A 10 -12.31 2.25 -0.09
N ARG A 11 -12.04 3.54 0.15
CA ARG A 11 -11.60 4.10 1.42
C ARG A 11 -12.34 5.42 1.68
N PRO A 12 -12.60 5.79 2.94
CA PRO A 12 -13.20 7.09 3.24
C PRO A 12 -12.23 8.23 2.92
N CYS A 13 -12.75 9.43 2.61
CA CYS A 13 -11.92 10.55 2.18
C CYS A 13 -10.89 11.01 3.23
N GLU A 14 -11.15 10.80 4.52
CA GLU A 14 -10.18 11.08 5.58
C GLU A 14 -8.91 10.23 5.49
N VAL A 15 -9.02 8.99 4.98
CA VAL A 15 -7.85 8.15 4.75
C VAL A 15 -7.01 8.70 3.61
N TYR A 16 -7.60 9.07 2.47
CA TYR A 16 -6.86 9.73 1.38
C TYR A 16 -6.18 11.02 1.84
N ARG A 17 -6.84 11.79 2.72
CA ARG A 17 -6.27 13.01 3.30
C ARG A 17 -5.07 12.71 4.20
N ALA A 18 -5.16 11.68 5.04
CA ALA A 18 -4.06 11.26 5.91
C ALA A 18 -2.86 10.77 5.09
N GLU A 19 -3.09 9.96 4.06
CA GLU A 19 -2.04 9.46 3.15
C GLU A 19 -1.35 10.61 2.40
N TRP A 20 -2.12 11.58 1.90
CA TRP A 20 -1.55 12.76 1.25
C TRP A 20 -0.67 13.58 2.20
N LYS A 21 -1.10 13.78 3.45
CA LYS A 21 -0.28 14.45 4.48
C LYS A 21 0.98 13.66 4.82
N LEU A 22 0.87 12.35 4.94
CA LEU A 22 2.01 11.46 5.21
C LEU A 22 3.03 11.52 4.06
N CYS A 23 2.57 11.43 2.82
CA CYS A 23 3.44 11.51 1.64
C CYS A 23 4.24 12.82 1.61
N ARG A 24 3.63 13.93 2.00
CA ARG A 24 4.28 15.24 2.07
C ARG A 24 5.16 15.45 3.29
N SER A 25 5.13 14.55 4.28
CA SER A 25 5.89 14.73 5.51
C SER A 25 7.39 14.66 5.26
N ALA A 26 8.16 15.46 5.99
CA ALA A 26 9.62 15.49 5.88
C ALA A 26 10.25 14.11 6.13
N ARG A 27 9.68 13.34 7.08
CA ARG A 27 10.11 11.97 7.39
C ARG A 27 9.94 11.04 6.19
N HIS A 28 8.77 11.08 5.54
CA HIS A 28 8.51 10.25 4.37
C HIS A 28 9.41 10.66 3.20
N PHE A 29 9.59 11.96 2.97
CA PHE A 29 10.52 12.47 1.98
C PHE A 29 11.94 11.95 2.20
N LEU A 30 12.47 12.08 3.42
CA LEU A 30 13.84 11.64 3.75
C LEU A 30 14.01 10.14 3.53
N HIS A 31 13.05 9.33 4.00
CA HIS A 31 13.08 7.89 3.82
C HIS A 31 13.02 7.49 2.35
N HIS A 32 12.08 8.06 1.59
CA HIS A 32 11.92 7.75 0.17
C HIS A 32 13.15 8.14 -0.64
N TYR A 33 13.73 9.31 -0.35
CA TYR A 33 14.98 9.76 -0.97
C TYR A 33 16.16 8.84 -0.62
N TYR A 34 16.25 8.38 0.63
CA TYR A 34 17.31 7.46 1.04
C TYR A 34 17.22 6.09 0.35
N VAL A 35 16.02 5.53 0.22
CA VAL A 35 15.81 4.19 -0.36
C VAL A 35 15.85 4.21 -1.89
N HIS A 36 15.26 5.22 -2.52
CA HIS A 36 15.04 5.25 -3.97
C HIS A 36 15.83 6.34 -4.70
N GLY A 37 16.47 7.28 -4.01
CA GLY A 37 17.20 8.41 -4.62
C GLY A 37 16.28 9.48 -5.24
N GLU A 38 14.97 9.30 -5.17
CA GLU A 38 13.99 10.15 -5.84
C GLU A 38 13.03 10.81 -4.85
N ARG A 39 12.42 11.93 -5.26
CA ARG A 39 11.36 12.58 -4.48
C ARG A 39 10.03 11.86 -4.68
N PRO A 40 9.28 11.52 -3.60
CA PRO A 40 8.00 10.83 -3.73
C PRO A 40 6.97 11.65 -4.53
N ALA A 41 6.29 11.00 -5.46
CA ALA A 41 5.24 11.60 -6.29
C ALA A 41 3.89 11.63 -5.54
N CYS A 42 3.69 12.64 -4.69
CA CYS A 42 2.46 12.79 -3.89
C CYS A 42 1.22 13.29 -4.67
N GLU A 43 1.35 13.50 -5.97
CA GLU A 43 0.25 14.04 -6.79
C GLU A 43 -0.90 13.07 -6.96
N GLN A 44 -0.62 11.76 -6.95
CA GLN A 44 -1.65 10.72 -7.01
C GLN A 44 -2.60 10.85 -5.82
N TRP A 45 -2.07 10.93 -4.60
CA TRP A 45 -2.86 11.10 -3.38
C TRP A 45 -3.67 12.40 -3.36
N ARG A 46 -3.14 13.48 -3.96
CA ARG A 46 -3.87 14.74 -4.12
C ARG A 46 -5.07 14.59 -5.07
N ARG A 47 -4.87 13.91 -6.20
CA ARG A 47 -5.93 13.62 -7.18
C ARG A 47 -7.00 12.72 -6.59
N ASP A 48 -6.60 11.66 -5.89
CA ASP A 48 -7.53 10.73 -5.25
C ASP A 48 -8.37 11.41 -4.16
N LEU A 49 -7.75 12.29 -3.34
CA LEU A 49 -8.48 13.08 -2.36
C LEU A 49 -9.51 14.02 -3.03
N ALA A 50 -9.15 14.65 -4.15
CA ALA A 50 -10.06 15.52 -4.89
C ALA A 50 -11.23 14.73 -5.49
N SER A 51 -10.96 13.60 -6.15
CA SER A 51 -12.01 12.70 -6.66
C SER A 51 -12.90 12.16 -5.55
N CYS A 52 -12.35 11.86 -4.37
CA CYS A 52 -13.16 11.42 -3.23
C CYS A 52 -14.15 12.48 -2.76
N ARG A 53 -13.71 13.74 -2.64
CA ARG A 53 -14.59 14.86 -2.29
C ARG A 53 -15.64 15.12 -3.37
N GLU A 54 -15.25 15.05 -4.64
CA GLU A 54 -16.17 15.23 -5.75
C GLU A 54 -17.26 14.15 -5.79
N TRP A 55 -16.94 12.93 -5.40
CA TRP A 55 -17.93 11.87 -5.21
C TRP A 55 -18.89 12.18 -4.05
N GLU A 56 -18.38 12.62 -2.90
CA GLU A 56 -19.22 12.96 -1.74
C GLU A 56 -20.18 14.11 -2.04
N GLU A 57 -19.74 15.12 -2.80
CA GLU A 57 -20.54 16.30 -3.15
C GLU A 57 -21.51 16.04 -4.31
N ARG A 58 -21.04 15.41 -5.39
CA ARG A 58 -21.74 15.36 -6.69
C ARG A 58 -22.08 13.96 -7.16
N ARG A 59 -21.57 12.91 -6.50
CA ARG A 59 -21.66 11.50 -6.94
C ARG A 59 -21.26 11.32 -8.41
N SER A 60 -20.18 11.99 -8.83
CA SER A 60 -19.68 11.95 -10.22
C SER A 60 -19.19 10.55 -10.61
N ALA A 61 -19.59 10.09 -11.79
CA ALA A 61 -19.12 8.83 -12.37
C ALA A 61 -17.63 8.88 -12.79
N GLU A 62 -17.10 10.05 -13.16
CA GLU A 62 -15.67 10.25 -13.40
C GLU A 62 -14.85 10.03 -12.12
N ALA A 63 -15.29 10.65 -11.03
CA ALA A 63 -14.64 10.54 -9.72
C ALA A 63 -14.60 9.09 -9.23
N GLN A 64 -15.70 8.36 -9.43
CA GLN A 64 -15.78 6.93 -9.14
C GLN A 64 -14.76 6.11 -9.94
N ARG A 65 -14.70 6.32 -11.27
CA ARG A 65 -13.77 5.59 -12.15
C ARG A 65 -12.32 5.86 -11.77
N SER A 66 -11.97 7.14 -11.59
CA SER A 66 -10.64 7.60 -11.18
C SER A 66 -10.16 6.90 -9.89
N LEU A 67 -11.01 6.86 -8.87
CA LEU A 67 -10.69 6.21 -7.59
C LEU A 67 -10.52 4.70 -7.75
N CYS A 68 -11.41 4.03 -8.49
CA CYS A 68 -11.30 2.60 -8.74
C CYS A 68 -10.01 2.24 -9.48
N GLU A 69 -9.60 3.05 -10.47
CA GLU A 69 -8.37 2.84 -11.23
C GLU A 69 -7.12 3.06 -10.39
N SER A 70 -7.06 4.15 -9.62
CA SER A 70 -5.95 4.42 -8.69
C SER A 70 -5.77 3.28 -7.67
N GLU A 71 -6.87 2.86 -7.05
CA GLU A 71 -6.85 1.78 -6.06
C GLU A 71 -6.42 0.44 -6.65
N ARG A 72 -6.91 0.12 -7.86
CA ARG A 72 -6.49 -1.07 -8.59
C ARG A 72 -4.99 -1.02 -8.90
N ALA A 73 -4.49 0.11 -9.42
CA ALA A 73 -3.07 0.29 -9.71
C ALA A 73 -2.20 0.09 -8.46
N ARG A 74 -2.65 0.61 -7.31
CA ARG A 74 -1.96 0.46 -6.03
C ARG A 74 -1.90 -1.00 -5.55
N VAL A 75 -3.02 -1.72 -5.58
CA VAL A 75 -3.06 -3.15 -5.21
C VAL A 75 -2.14 -3.97 -6.13
N GLN A 76 -2.12 -3.66 -7.43
CA GLN A 76 -1.22 -4.31 -8.36
C GLN A 76 0.24 -4.01 -8.06
N ALA A 77 0.59 -2.76 -7.72
CA ALA A 77 1.95 -2.39 -7.34
C ALA A 77 2.43 -3.14 -6.08
N THR A 78 1.57 -3.30 -5.06
CA THR A 78 1.90 -4.10 -3.86
C THR A 78 2.18 -5.56 -4.19
N ARG A 79 1.49 -6.12 -5.19
CA ARG A 79 1.67 -7.51 -5.63
C ARG A 79 2.90 -7.75 -6.51
N LYS A 80 3.62 -6.69 -6.95
CA LYS A 80 4.80 -6.84 -7.82
C LYS A 80 6.01 -7.46 -7.11
N HIS A 81 6.06 -7.43 -5.78
CA HIS A 81 7.14 -8.06 -5.05
C HIS A 81 6.92 -9.58 -5.00
N THR A 82 7.70 -10.31 -5.79
CA THR A 82 7.72 -11.78 -5.74
C THR A 82 8.25 -12.22 -4.38
N LEU A 83 7.52 -13.09 -3.70
CA LEU A 83 7.99 -13.70 -2.47
C LEU A 83 9.24 -14.53 -2.81
N VAL A 84 10.40 -14.07 -2.33
CA VAL A 84 11.68 -14.81 -2.45
C VAL A 84 11.60 -16.13 -1.67
N TRP A 85 10.79 -16.15 -0.61
CA TRP A 85 10.58 -17.32 0.24
C TRP A 85 9.18 -17.88 0.04
N ALA A 86 9.07 -19.17 -0.26
CA ALA A 86 7.80 -19.88 -0.22
C ALA A 86 7.28 -19.94 1.24
N LEU A 87 5.96 -19.77 1.41
CA LEU A 87 5.33 -19.91 2.72
C LEU A 87 5.50 -21.35 3.21
N ARG A 88 6.20 -21.54 4.33
CA ARG A 88 6.42 -22.87 4.92
C ARG A 88 5.12 -23.38 5.55
N GLN A 89 4.75 -24.62 5.26
CA GLN A 89 3.58 -25.28 5.86
C GLN A 89 3.88 -25.92 7.21
N SER A 90 5.14 -26.28 7.44
CA SER A 90 5.62 -26.88 8.68
C SER A 90 7.07 -26.44 8.94
N PRO A 91 7.54 -26.46 10.20
CA PRO A 91 8.94 -26.24 10.50
C PRO A 91 9.82 -27.33 9.86
N PRO A 92 11.07 -27.03 9.49
CA PRO A 92 12.06 -28.03 9.07
C PRO A 92 12.18 -29.15 10.12
N ALA A 93 12.36 -30.40 9.72
CA ALA A 93 12.42 -31.52 10.67
C ALA A 93 13.55 -31.37 11.71
N ASP A 94 14.65 -30.76 11.31
CA ASP A 94 15.90 -30.54 12.04
C ASP A 94 15.93 -29.23 12.82
N TRP A 95 14.84 -28.45 12.84
CA TRP A 95 14.78 -27.15 13.52
C TRP A 95 15.14 -27.19 15.01
N HIS A 96 14.95 -28.36 15.64
CA HIS A 96 15.15 -28.60 17.07
C HIS A 96 16.55 -29.13 17.41
N LEU A 97 17.38 -29.40 16.39
CA LEU A 97 18.72 -29.92 16.60
C LEU A 97 19.66 -28.79 17.06
N PRO A 98 20.64 -29.08 17.92
CA PRO A 98 21.67 -28.10 18.27
C PRO A 98 22.45 -27.68 17.02
N LEU A 99 22.89 -26.42 16.98
CA LEU A 99 23.77 -25.93 15.92
C LEU A 99 25.02 -26.81 15.85
N PRO A 100 25.53 -27.13 14.64
CA PRO A 100 26.80 -27.83 14.50
C PRO A 100 27.87 -27.04 15.26
N GLN A 101 28.63 -27.70 16.14
CA GLN A 101 29.81 -27.08 16.71
C GLN A 101 30.74 -26.76 15.55
N GLU A 102 31.13 -25.50 15.43
CA GLU A 102 32.26 -25.12 14.58
C GLU A 102 33.43 -25.99 15.02
N GLU A 103 33.87 -26.90 14.15
CA GLU A 103 35.21 -27.48 14.26
C GLU A 103 36.13 -26.27 14.14
N LYS A 104 36.58 -25.74 15.28
CA LYS A 104 37.63 -24.74 15.30
C LYS A 104 38.79 -25.36 14.54
N ASP A 105 39.09 -24.82 13.36
CA ASP A 105 40.32 -25.11 12.65
C ASP A 105 41.49 -24.82 13.59
N GLN A 106 41.99 -25.91 14.18
CA GLN A 106 43.24 -26.18 14.90
C GLN A 106 43.80 -25.14 15.89
#